data_AF-A0AAE0A347-F1
#
_entry.id   AF-A0AAE0A347-F1
#
_cell.length_a   1.000
_cell.length_b   1.000
_cell.length_c   1.000
_cell.angle_alpha   90.00
_cell.angle_beta   90.00
_cell.angle_gamma   90.00
#
_symmetry.space_group_name_H-M   'P 1'
#
loop_
_entity.id
_entity.type
_entity.pdbx_description
1 polymer ?
#
loop_
_entity_poly.entity_id
_entity_poly.type
_entity_poly.pdbx_seq_one_letter_code
_entity_poly.pdbx_strand_id
1 'polypeptide(L)' 'MRLNYLEYKIEPKESSLWETYGENDSVITDPGSVISKGYYAFRDVYLDKQNVKINVGRFRETLVRAMKLIDQ' A
#
# COMPACT_ATOMS: atom_id res chain seq x y z
N MET A 1 -1.31 10.68 25.81
CA MET A 1 -0.92 9.59 24.88
C MET A 1 -1.13 10.08 23.46
N ARG A 2 -0.06 10.32 22.70
CA ARG A 2 -0.15 10.82 21.33
C ARG A 2 0.13 9.65 20.38
N LEU A 3 -0.82 9.35 19.50
CA LEU A 3 -0.65 8.31 18.48
C LEU A 3 0.11 8.92 17.30
N ASN A 4 1.30 8.38 17.01
CA ASN A 4 2.10 8.78 15.86
C ASN A 4 1.83 7.82 14.71
N TYR A 5 1.48 8.36 13.54
CA TYR A 5 1.29 7.60 12.31
C TYR A 5 2.49 7.78 11.41
N LEU A 6 2.98 6.68 10.84
CA LEU A 6 4.06 6.68 9.87
C LEU A 6 3.65 5.85 8.66
N GLU A 7 3.66 6.48 7.50
CA GLU A 7 3.28 5.86 6.25
C GLU A 7 4.47 5.14 5.59
N TYR A 8 4.22 3.94 5.07
CA TYR A 8 5.08 3.27 4.09
C TYR A 8 4.30 3.12 2.77
N LYS A 9 4.78 3.79 1.72
CA LYS A 9 4.19 3.69 0.38
C LYS A 9 4.79 2.49 -0.36
N ILE A 10 3.95 1.48 -0.58
CA ILE A 10 4.32 0.30 -1.36
C ILE A 10 4.51 0.66 -2.84
N GLU A 11 5.35 -0.10 -3.52
CA GLU A 11 5.41 -0.14 -4.98
C GLU A 11 4.39 -1.15 -5.53
N PRO A 12 3.96 -1.00 -6.80
CA PRO A 12 3.05 -1.95 -7.44
C PRO A 12 3.53 -3.40 -7.33
N LYS A 13 4.84 -3.64 -7.51
CA LYS A 13 5.46 -4.98 -7.45
C LYS A 13 5.45 -5.61 -6.06
N GLU A 14 5.21 -4.84 -5.00
CA GLU A 14 5.01 -5.37 -3.65
C GLU A 14 3.57 -5.83 -3.43
N SER A 15 2.65 -5.56 -4.36
CA SER A 15 1.26 -5.98 -4.29
C SER A 15 0.96 -7.20 -5.16
N SER A 16 0.13 -8.12 -4.66
CA SER A 16 -0.43 -9.22 -5.47
C SER A 16 -1.24 -8.73 -6.68
N LEU A 17 -1.71 -7.48 -6.67
CA LEU A 17 -2.45 -6.89 -7.80
C LEU A 17 -1.59 -6.79 -9.05
N TRP A 18 -0.26 -6.63 -8.90
CA TRP A 18 0.67 -6.61 -10.03
C TRP A 18 0.63 -7.92 -10.83
N GLU A 19 0.65 -9.05 -10.13
CA GLU A 19 0.56 -10.37 -10.76
C GLU A 19 -0.86 -10.69 -11.23
N THR A 20 -1.88 -10.19 -10.53
CA THR A 20 -3.30 -10.49 -10.83
C THR A 20 -3.80 -9.75 -12.08
N TYR A 21 -3.45 -8.47 -12.23
CA TYR A 21 -3.97 -7.60 -13.29
C TYR A 21 -2.91 -7.26 -14.35
N GLY A 22 -1.62 -7.30 -14.00
CA GLY A 22 -0.53 -6.89 -14.87
C GLY A 22 -0.22 -5.39 -14.82
N GLU A 23 0.95 -5.03 -15.32
CA GLU A 23 1.55 -3.68 -15.23
C GLU A 23 0.68 -2.57 -15.85
N ASN A 24 -0.04 -2.88 -16.94
CA ASN A 24 -0.77 -1.89 -17.72
C ASN A 24 -2.26 -1.79 -17.34
N ASP A 25 -2.75 -2.58 -16.39
CA ASP A 25 -4.15 -2.52 -15.98
C ASP A 25 -4.44 -1.22 -15.21
N SER A 26 -5.65 -0.69 -15.38
CA SER A 26 -6.17 0.45 -14.63
C SER A 26 -6.07 0.30 -13.11
N VAL A 27 -6.17 -0.93 -12.56
CA VAL A 27 -5.99 -1.19 -11.13
C VAL A 27 -4.59 -0.76 -10.64
N ILE A 28 -3.59 -0.80 -11.53
CA ILE A 28 -2.20 -0.41 -11.26
C ILE A 28 -1.90 1.02 -11.74
N THR A 29 -2.30 1.34 -12.96
CA THR A 29 -1.93 2.60 -13.64
C THR A 29 -2.84 3.78 -13.31
N ASP A 30 -4.10 3.52 -12.99
CA ASP A 30 -5.09 4.53 -12.59
C ASP A 30 -6.02 4.02 -11.47
N PRO A 31 -5.51 3.88 -10.23
CA PRO A 31 -6.34 3.50 -9.09
C PRO A 31 -7.53 4.43 -8.85
N GLY A 32 -7.44 5.69 -9.31
CA GLY A 32 -8.52 6.68 -9.22
C GLY A 32 -9.78 6.23 -9.98
N SER A 33 -9.62 5.56 -11.13
CA SER A 33 -10.74 4.98 -11.88
C SER A 33 -11.50 3.88 -11.13
N VAL A 34 -10.84 3.17 -10.22
CA VAL A 34 -11.47 2.15 -9.37
C VAL A 34 -12.15 2.82 -8.17
N ILE A 35 -11.48 3.81 -7.56
CA ILE A 35 -12.03 4.59 -6.44
C ILE A 35 -13.30 5.34 -6.85
N SER A 36 -13.35 5.89 -8.06
CA SER A 36 -14.51 6.63 -8.58
C SER A 36 -15.77 5.77 -8.74
N LYS A 37 -15.62 4.43 -8.80
CA LYS A 37 -16.73 3.47 -8.81
C LYS A 37 -17.36 3.28 -7.41
N GLY A 38 -16.79 3.88 -6.37
CA GLY A 38 -17.33 3.91 -5.02
C GLY A 38 -16.62 2.98 -4.04
N TYR A 39 -16.95 3.13 -2.75
CA TYR A 39 -16.28 2.46 -1.64
C TYR A 39 -16.22 0.93 -1.78
N TYR A 40 -17.30 0.29 -2.22
CA TYR A 40 -17.34 -1.17 -2.34
C TYR A 40 -16.42 -1.70 -3.43
N ALA A 41 -16.28 -0.99 -4.56
CA ALA A 41 -15.35 -1.37 -5.61
C ALA A 41 -13.90 -1.20 -5.16
N PHE A 42 -13.60 -0.08 -4.49
CA PHE A 42 -12.28 0.15 -3.89
C PHE A 42 -11.93 -0.94 -2.87
N ARG A 43 -12.85 -1.23 -1.94
CA ARG A 43 -12.65 -2.22 -0.88
C ARG A 43 -12.37 -3.62 -1.46
N ASP A 44 -13.21 -4.06 -2.40
CA ASP A 44 -13.06 -5.38 -3.02
C ASP A 44 -11.67 -5.57 -3.63
N VAL A 45 -11.15 -4.55 -4.33
CA VAL A 45 -9.84 -4.63 -5.00
C VAL A 45 -8.67 -4.43 -4.03
N TYR A 46 -8.65 -3.34 -3.26
CA TYR A 46 -7.47 -2.89 -2.52
C TYR A 46 -7.45 -3.29 -1.05
N LEU A 47 -8.58 -3.67 -0.46
CA LEU A 47 -8.64 -4.07 0.96
C LEU A 47 -8.88 -5.56 1.13
N ASP A 48 -9.79 -6.15 0.36
CA ASP A 48 -10.20 -7.55 0.54
C ASP A 48 -9.36 -8.52 -0.32
N LYS A 49 -8.99 -8.15 -1.56
CA LYS A 49 -8.22 -9.01 -2.49
C LYS A 49 -6.72 -8.73 -2.57
N GLN A 50 -6.28 -7.57 -2.10
CA GLN A 50 -4.88 -7.18 -2.14
C GLN A 50 -4.09 -7.86 -1.01
N ASN A 51 -3.06 -8.62 -1.38
CA ASN A 51 -1.99 -8.99 -0.46
C ASN A 51 -0.74 -8.17 -0.75
N VAL A 52 0.09 -7.93 0.27
CA VAL A 52 1.32 -7.15 0.16
C VAL A 52 2.51 -7.98 0.64
N LYS A 53 3.53 -8.08 -0.21
CA LYS A 53 4.84 -8.65 0.12
C LYS A 53 5.86 -7.51 0.20
N ILE A 54 6.05 -7.02 1.43
CA ILE A 54 6.91 -5.87 1.72
C ILE A 54 8.37 -6.16 1.35
N ASN A 55 9.00 -5.22 0.64
CA ASN A 55 10.43 -5.15 0.44
C ASN A 55 11.09 -4.64 1.73
N VAL A 56 11.65 -5.56 2.52
CA VAL A 56 12.31 -5.26 3.80
C VAL A 56 13.47 -4.27 3.64
N GLY A 57 14.16 -4.27 2.49
CA GLY A 57 15.23 -3.32 2.19
C GLY A 57 14.74 -1.88 2.16
N ARG A 58 13.63 -1.61 1.46
CA ARG A 58 12.99 -0.28 1.39
C ARG A 58 12.28 0.06 2.71
N PHE A 59 11.62 -0.92 3.32
CA PHE A 59 10.89 -0.72 4.57
C PHE A 59 11.79 -0.35 5.76
N ARG A 60 13.09 -0.69 5.70
CA ARG A 60 14.08 -0.36 6.74
C ARG A 60 14.08 1.11 7.14
N GLU A 61 13.98 2.04 6.20
CA GLU A 61 13.98 3.48 6.52
C GLU A 61 12.77 3.89 7.36
N THR A 62 11.62 3.29 7.06
CA THR A 62 10.38 3.48 7.83
C THR A 62 10.56 2.96 9.25
N LEU A 63 11.13 1.78 9.42
CA LEU A 63 11.40 1.21 10.75
C LEU A 63 12.36 2.08 11.58
N VAL A 64 13.43 2.60 10.98
CA VAL A 64 14.36 3.51 11.68
C VAL A 64 13.65 4.80 12.13
N ARG A 65 12.75 5.35 11.30
CA ARG A 65 11.93 6.51 11.67
C ARG A 65 10.95 6.17 12.80
N ALA A 66 10.33 4.99 12.74
CA ALA A 66 9.42 4.52 13.80
C ALA A 66 10.15 4.42 15.16
N MET A 67 11.37 3.89 15.19
CA MET A 67 12.16 3.83 16.42
C MET A 67 12.41 5.22 17.02
N LYS A 68 12.80 6.19 16.18
CA LYS A 68 13.01 7.58 16.64
C LYS A 68 11.75 8.24 17.21
N LEU A 69 10.57 7.83 16.76
CA LEU A 69 9.29 8.35 17.29
C LEU A 69 8.90 7.70 18.63
N ILE A 70 9.45 6.54 18.96
CA ILE A 70 9.25 5.86 20.24
C ILE A 70 10.21 6.40 21.29
N ASP A 71 11.43 6.76 20.90
CA ASP A 71 12.46 7.32 21.78
C ASP A 71 12.20 8.79 22.20
N GLN A 72 11.07 9.39 21.78
CA GLN A 72 10.64 10.76 22.07
C GLN A 72 9.60 10.83 23.19
#